data_AF-A0AAE1VZA4-F1
#
_entry.id   AF-A0AAE1VZA4-F1
#
_cell.length_a   1.000
_cell.length_b   1.000
_cell.length_c   1.000
_cell.angle_alpha   90.00
_cell.angle_beta   90.00
_cell.angle_gamma   90.00
#
_symmetry.space_group_name_H-M   'P 1'
#
loop_
_entity.id
_entity.type
_entity.pdbx_description
1 polymer ?
#
loop_
_entity_poly.entity_id
_entity_poly.type
_entity_poly.pdbx_seq_one_letter_code
_entity_poly.pdbx_strand_id
1 'polypeptide(L)'
;MGDISISNAHHAVAAQRKSCWYEEEIEENLRWCFALKRAELERREEVYDVIIGDLADPIEGGPCYQLYTKSFYEFVVKPSLTQGGIFVTQAGPAGIFSHTEVFSCIYNTLRQVFKYVVPYSAHIPSYADTWDGSWYHHSPFTLTADELDLRIKHRIQGENRYLDGKTFTSSSTLSKAVRKSLDNETHVYTEGNARFIYGHGSAYKQQQHYKSTGNVALIQEK
;
A
#
# COMPACT_ATOMS: atom_id res chain seq x y z
N MET A 1 -41.46 -43.94 -32.09
CA MET A 1 -42.14 -43.57 -30.83
C MET A 1 -41.31 -44.16 -29.72
N GLY A 2 -40.50 -43.48 -28.93
CA GLY A 2 -40.21 -42.06 -28.75
C GLY A 2 -39.43 -42.01 -27.44
N ASP A 3 -38.10 -42.12 -27.50
CA ASP A 3 -37.23 -42.18 -26.32
C ASP A 3 -36.75 -40.78 -25.93
N ILE A 4 -37.18 -40.40 -24.74
CA ILE A 4 -36.55 -39.59 -23.70
C ILE A 4 -35.28 -38.82 -24.12
N SER A 5 -35.40 -37.51 -24.28
CA SER A 5 -34.36 -36.57 -23.85
C SER A 5 -35.02 -35.42 -23.08
N ILE A 6 -34.71 -35.33 -21.78
CA ILE A 6 -35.14 -34.23 -20.92
C ILE A 6 -34.08 -33.14 -21.08
N SER A 7 -34.43 -32.10 -21.83
CA SER A 7 -33.72 -30.83 -21.84
C SER A 7 -34.12 -30.02 -20.61
N ASN A 8 -33.23 -29.89 -19.62
CA ASN A 8 -33.34 -28.84 -18.61
C ASN A 8 -32.07 -28.01 -18.66
N ALA A 9 -32.10 -26.97 -19.50
CA ALA A 9 -31.18 -25.85 -19.44
C ALA A 9 -31.50 -25.03 -18.19
N HIS A 10 -30.85 -25.33 -17.07
CA HIS A 10 -30.82 -24.43 -15.92
C HIS A 10 -29.83 -23.30 -16.22
N HIS A 11 -30.36 -22.16 -16.66
CA HIS A 11 -29.68 -20.88 -16.54
C HIS A 11 -29.43 -20.58 -15.06
N ALA A 12 -28.24 -20.91 -14.57
CA ALA A 12 -27.73 -20.34 -13.33
C ALA A 12 -27.38 -18.87 -13.61
N VAL A 13 -28.35 -17.99 -13.33
CA VAL A 13 -28.09 -16.56 -13.19
C VAL A 13 -27.09 -16.41 -12.06
N ALA A 14 -25.83 -16.11 -12.42
CA ALA A 14 -24.82 -15.72 -11.45
C ALA A 14 -25.36 -14.50 -10.71
N ALA A 15 -25.75 -14.69 -9.45
CA ALA A 15 -26.12 -13.61 -8.56
C ALA A 15 -24.90 -12.70 -8.41
N GLN A 16 -24.88 -11.64 -9.20
CA GLN A 16 -23.89 -10.59 -9.15
C GLN A 16 -23.95 -9.99 -7.75
N ARG A 17 -22.99 -10.37 -6.91
CA ARG A 17 -22.86 -9.93 -5.53
C ARG A 17 -22.72 -8.40 -5.58
N LYS A 18 -23.82 -7.68 -5.30
CA LYS A 18 -23.82 -6.22 -5.18
C LYS A 18 -22.75 -5.85 -4.16
N SER A 19 -21.70 -5.18 -4.62
CA SER A 19 -20.57 -4.78 -3.80
C SER A 19 -21.02 -3.66 -2.87
N CYS A 20 -21.02 -3.94 -1.56
CA CYS A 20 -21.47 -3.01 -0.53
C CYS A 20 -20.37 -2.02 -0.14
N TRP A 21 -20.72 -0.75 -0.23
CA TRP A 21 -19.96 0.42 0.23
C TRP A 21 -19.90 0.49 1.76
N TYR A 22 -18.79 1.00 2.31
CA TYR A 22 -18.71 1.56 3.67
C TYR A 22 -17.70 2.72 3.60
N GLU A 23 -18.10 3.90 4.03
CA GLU A 23 -17.26 5.10 4.21
C GLU A 23 -17.57 5.60 5.61
N GLU A 24 -16.54 6.03 6.34
CA GLU A 24 -16.70 6.60 7.68
C GLU A 24 -15.80 7.83 7.77
N GLU A 25 -16.40 9.00 7.92
CA GLU A 25 -15.66 10.21 8.27
C GLU A 25 -15.35 10.12 9.76
N ILE A 26 -14.09 9.83 10.10
CA ILE A 26 -13.70 9.58 11.49
C ILE A 26 -13.50 10.91 12.21
N GLU A 27 -12.88 11.90 11.55
CA GLU A 27 -12.69 13.26 12.08
C GLU A 27 -12.67 14.32 10.97
N GLU A 28 -12.85 15.59 11.33
CA GLU A 28 -12.89 16.75 10.41
C GLU A 28 -11.71 16.81 9.42
N ASN A 29 -10.57 16.21 9.77
CA ASN A 29 -9.35 16.20 8.97
C ASN A 29 -8.83 14.76 8.71
N LEU A 30 -9.67 13.73 8.83
CA LEU A 30 -9.28 12.36 8.51
C LEU A 30 -10.43 11.65 7.81
N ARG A 31 -10.32 11.50 6.49
CA ARG A 31 -11.31 10.79 5.68
C ARG A 31 -10.82 9.39 5.33
N TRP A 32 -11.51 8.38 5.85
CA TRP A 32 -11.27 7.00 5.47
C TRP A 32 -11.97 6.68 4.15
N CYS A 33 -11.19 6.62 3.07
CA CYS A 33 -11.69 6.22 1.76
C CYS A 33 -11.37 4.75 1.50
N PHE A 34 -12.31 3.83 1.75
CA PHE A 34 -12.18 2.43 1.30
C PHE A 34 -12.14 2.38 -0.24
N ALA A 35 -10.96 2.57 -0.83
CA ALA A 35 -10.73 2.38 -2.26
C ALA A 35 -10.61 0.89 -2.56
N LEU A 36 -11.72 0.17 -2.40
CA LEU A 36 -11.88 -1.21 -2.85
C LEU A 36 -11.73 -1.34 -4.36
N LYS A 37 -11.72 -0.22 -5.11
CA LYS A 37 -11.58 -0.20 -6.57
C LYS A 37 -10.84 1.06 -7.02
N ARG A 38 -9.78 0.85 -7.80
CA ARG A 38 -9.11 1.80 -8.71
C ARG A 38 -10.05 2.85 -9.33
N ALA A 39 -11.24 2.41 -9.74
CA ALA A 39 -12.27 3.22 -10.40
C ALA A 39 -12.73 4.47 -9.61
N GLU A 40 -12.65 4.50 -8.28
CA GLU A 40 -13.14 5.67 -7.52
C GLU A 40 -12.10 6.76 -7.28
N LEU A 41 -10.81 6.40 -7.13
CA LEU A 41 -9.77 7.42 -7.20
C LEU A 41 -9.67 7.99 -8.62
N GLU A 42 -9.93 7.18 -9.65
CA GLU A 42 -10.01 7.65 -11.05
C GLU A 42 -11.18 8.63 -11.29
N ARG A 43 -12.23 8.61 -10.47
CA ARG A 43 -13.47 9.39 -10.67
C ARG A 43 -13.51 10.68 -9.84
N ARG A 44 -12.57 10.90 -8.92
CA ARG A 44 -12.56 12.05 -8.03
C ARG A 44 -11.55 13.11 -8.49
N GLU A 45 -11.91 14.37 -8.30
CA GLU A 45 -11.03 15.53 -8.51
C GLU A 45 -10.37 16.00 -7.20
N GLU A 46 -10.66 15.31 -6.08
CA GLU A 46 -10.09 15.62 -4.76
C GLU A 46 -8.61 15.24 -4.68
N VAL A 47 -7.81 16.10 -4.04
CA VAL A 47 -6.38 15.90 -3.83
C VAL A 47 -6.05 15.80 -2.35
N TYR A 48 -5.06 14.97 -2.02
CA TYR A 48 -4.68 14.62 -0.66
C TYR A 48 -3.22 15.00 -0.38
N ASP A 49 -2.95 15.39 0.86
CA ASP A 49 -1.58 15.63 1.34
C ASP A 49 -0.85 14.32 1.61
N VAL A 50 -1.59 13.30 2.07
CA VAL A 50 -1.04 11.96 2.30
C VAL A 50 -2.00 10.91 1.80
N ILE A 51 -1.50 9.93 1.04
CA ILE A 51 -2.24 8.71 0.68
C ILE A 51 -1.49 7.52 1.30
N ILE A 52 -2.20 6.65 2.01
CA ILE A 52 -1.63 5.46 2.66
C ILE A 52 -2.26 4.21 2.02
N GLY A 53 -1.45 3.35 1.43
CA GLY A 53 -1.80 2.03 0.90
C GLY A 53 -1.51 0.94 1.94
N ASP A 54 -2.56 0.47 2.59
CA ASP A 54 -2.51 -0.64 3.53
C ASP A 54 -3.25 -1.84 2.91
N LEU A 55 -2.58 -2.44 1.93
CA LEU A 55 -3.13 -3.47 1.05
C LEU A 55 -2.37 -4.78 1.21
N ALA A 56 -3.02 -5.92 1.01
CA ALA A 56 -2.32 -7.20 0.94
C ALA A 56 -1.25 -7.20 -0.18
N ASP A 57 -0.27 -8.09 -0.05
CA ASP A 57 0.83 -8.22 -1.02
C ASP A 57 0.30 -8.47 -2.44
N PRO A 58 0.93 -7.90 -3.49
CA PRO A 58 0.49 -8.05 -4.86
C PRO A 58 0.79 -9.45 -5.41
N ILE A 59 -0.11 -10.39 -5.12
CA ILE A 59 -0.12 -11.73 -5.68
C ILE A 59 -0.85 -11.72 -7.03
N GLU A 60 -0.29 -12.37 -8.05
CA GLU A 60 -0.93 -12.56 -9.35
C GLU A 60 -2.36 -13.14 -9.22
N GLY A 61 -3.32 -12.50 -9.89
CA GLY A 61 -4.74 -12.87 -9.80
C GLY A 61 -5.43 -12.46 -8.49
N GLY A 62 -4.69 -11.93 -7.52
CA GLY A 62 -5.22 -11.36 -6.30
C GLY A 62 -5.93 -10.01 -6.54
N PRO A 63 -6.88 -9.63 -5.66
CA PRO A 63 -7.66 -8.39 -5.81
C PRO A 63 -6.78 -7.14 -5.72
N CYS A 64 -5.65 -7.22 -5.00
CA CYS A 64 -4.77 -6.09 -4.72
C CYS A 64 -3.72 -5.83 -5.81
N TYR A 65 -3.42 -6.79 -6.70
CA TYR A 65 -2.36 -6.64 -7.70
C TYR A 65 -2.51 -5.37 -8.57
N GLN A 66 -3.75 -5.06 -8.96
CA GLN A 66 -4.06 -3.89 -9.81
C GLN A 66 -3.76 -2.55 -9.11
N LEU A 67 -3.62 -2.55 -7.79
CA LEU A 67 -3.31 -1.37 -6.96
C LEU A 67 -1.80 -1.19 -6.74
N TYR A 68 -0.98 -2.11 -7.25
CA TYR A 68 0.48 -2.02 -7.21
C TYR A 68 1.11 -1.77 -8.59
N THR A 69 0.31 -1.59 -9.65
CA THR A 69 0.83 -1.39 -11.00
C THR A 69 1.35 0.03 -11.21
N LYS A 70 2.30 0.17 -12.13
CA LYS A 70 2.81 1.47 -12.58
C LYS A 70 1.66 2.40 -13.00
N SER A 71 0.68 1.87 -13.75
CA SER A 71 -0.42 2.69 -14.27
C SER A 71 -1.32 3.22 -13.15
N PHE A 72 -1.57 2.42 -12.10
CA PHE A 72 -2.30 2.87 -10.92
C PHE A 72 -1.55 4.01 -10.22
N TYR A 73 -0.26 3.85 -9.98
CA TYR A 73 0.52 4.94 -9.36
C TYR A 73 0.57 6.20 -10.24
N GLU A 74 0.74 6.04 -11.55
CA GLU A 74 0.94 7.16 -12.48
C GLU A 74 -0.34 7.95 -12.77
N PHE A 75 -1.46 7.27 -12.98
CA PHE A 75 -2.71 7.90 -13.41
C PHE A 75 -3.74 8.07 -12.30
N VAL A 76 -3.55 7.41 -11.15
CA VAL A 76 -4.54 7.42 -10.07
C VAL A 76 -3.95 8.05 -8.81
N VAL A 77 -2.86 7.49 -8.27
CA VAL A 77 -2.27 8.00 -7.02
C VAL A 77 -1.61 9.37 -7.23
N LYS A 78 -0.76 9.50 -8.25
CA LYS A 78 0.01 10.73 -8.48
C LYS A 78 -0.86 11.96 -8.74
N PRO A 79 -1.94 11.91 -9.55
CA PRO A 79 -2.84 13.06 -9.72
C PRO A 79 -3.69 13.36 -8.48
N SER A 80 -3.95 12.35 -7.64
CA SER A 80 -4.69 12.51 -6.39
C SER A 80 -3.84 13.10 -5.24
N LEU A 81 -2.55 13.39 -5.47
CA LEU A 81 -1.68 14.02 -4.48
C LEU A 81 -1.55 15.52 -4.72
N THR A 82 -1.48 16.29 -3.64
CA THR A 82 -1.07 17.70 -3.72
C THR A 82 0.39 17.82 -4.21
N GLN A 83 0.82 19.02 -4.59
CA GLN A 83 2.19 19.27 -5.09
C GLN A 83 3.29 18.83 -4.10
N GLY A 84 2.99 18.84 -2.79
CA GLY A 84 3.86 18.37 -1.71
C GLY A 84 3.46 17.01 -1.15
N GLY A 85 2.53 16.30 -1.79
CA GLY A 85 1.89 15.12 -1.26
C GLY A 85 2.84 13.92 -1.12
N ILE A 86 2.48 13.06 -0.16
CA ILE A 86 3.22 11.87 0.23
C ILE A 86 2.35 10.64 -0.03
N PHE A 87 2.91 9.61 -0.67
CA PHE A 87 2.26 8.30 -0.74
C PHE A 87 3.04 7.33 0.15
N VAL A 88 2.37 6.45 0.85
CA VAL A 88 2.99 5.35 1.59
C VAL A 88 2.31 4.08 1.19
N THR A 89 3.05 3.00 1.06
CA THR A 89 2.43 1.68 1.00
C THR A 89 3.20 0.68 1.84
N GLN A 90 2.49 -0.25 2.46
CA GLN A 90 3.11 -1.49 2.91
C GLN A 90 3.73 -2.18 1.67
N ALA A 91 4.91 -2.76 1.81
CA ALA A 91 5.67 -3.29 0.67
C ALA A 91 6.14 -4.75 0.86
N GLY A 92 5.47 -5.49 1.75
CA GLY A 92 5.69 -6.91 2.01
C GLY A 92 6.97 -7.21 2.80
N PRO A 93 7.42 -8.48 2.76
CA PRO A 93 8.64 -8.92 3.44
C PRO A 93 9.89 -8.20 2.90
N ALA A 94 10.74 -7.71 3.81
CA ALA A 94 12.03 -7.08 3.48
C ALA A 94 13.24 -7.80 4.09
N GLY A 95 13.08 -9.08 4.42
CA GLY A 95 14.14 -9.92 4.94
C GLY A 95 15.28 -10.11 3.94
N ILE A 96 16.44 -10.53 4.44
CA ILE A 96 17.66 -10.68 3.62
C ILE A 96 17.46 -11.57 2.38
N PHE A 97 16.51 -12.51 2.43
CA PHE A 97 16.14 -13.37 1.31
C PHE A 97 14.73 -13.08 0.77
N SER A 98 13.78 -12.73 1.63
CA SER A 98 12.37 -12.52 1.26
C SER A 98 12.11 -11.19 0.55
N HIS A 99 13.02 -10.21 0.65
CA HIS A 99 12.87 -8.90 -0.01
C HIS A 99 12.74 -8.95 -1.54
N THR A 100 13.14 -10.04 -2.20
CA THR A 100 12.99 -10.19 -3.66
C THR A 100 11.61 -10.65 -4.10
N GLU A 101 10.75 -11.05 -3.15
CA GLU A 101 9.41 -11.55 -3.43
C GLU A 101 8.51 -10.44 -3.97
N VAL A 102 8.35 -9.36 -3.19
CA VAL A 102 7.53 -8.19 -3.55
C VAL A 102 8.23 -6.87 -3.31
N PHE A 103 9.01 -6.75 -2.23
CA PHE A 103 9.56 -5.47 -1.80
C PHE A 103 10.42 -4.78 -2.86
N SER A 104 11.36 -5.50 -3.47
CA SER A 104 12.18 -4.97 -4.56
C SER A 104 11.33 -4.49 -5.75
N CYS A 105 10.29 -5.25 -6.11
CA CYS A 105 9.39 -4.96 -7.22
C CYS A 105 8.53 -3.73 -6.96
N ILE A 106 7.97 -3.61 -5.76
CA ILE A 106 7.17 -2.45 -5.34
C ILE A 106 8.04 -1.20 -5.36
N TYR A 107 9.24 -1.26 -4.78
CA TYR A 107 10.22 -0.18 -4.81
C TYR A 107 10.56 0.25 -6.24
N ASN A 108 10.90 -0.69 -7.11
CA ASN A 108 11.27 -0.36 -8.49
C ASN A 108 10.07 0.18 -9.29
N THR A 109 8.85 -0.33 -9.06
CA THR A 109 7.63 0.16 -9.71
C THR A 109 7.34 1.60 -9.32
N LEU A 110 7.45 1.94 -8.03
CA LEU A 110 7.31 3.31 -7.55
C LEU A 110 8.36 4.23 -8.19
N ARG A 111 9.62 3.80 -8.29
CA ARG A 111 10.70 4.58 -8.94
C ARG A 111 10.43 4.94 -10.40
N GLN A 112 9.59 4.19 -11.11
CA GLN A 112 9.21 4.51 -12.49
C GLN A 112 8.25 5.71 -12.59
N VAL A 113 7.54 6.04 -11.51
CA VAL A 113 6.47 7.06 -11.49
C VAL A 113 6.90 8.30 -10.72
N PHE A 114 7.73 8.08 -9.72
CA PHE A 114 8.00 8.99 -8.63
C PHE A 114 9.49 9.34 -8.53
N LYS A 115 9.79 10.63 -8.36
CA LYS A 115 11.18 11.13 -8.37
C LYS A 115 12.00 10.69 -7.16
N TYR A 116 11.41 10.63 -5.97
CA TYR A 116 12.09 10.28 -4.73
C TYR A 116 11.32 9.17 -4.01
N VAL A 117 11.93 8.00 -3.88
CA VAL A 117 11.34 6.83 -3.20
C VAL A 117 12.28 6.41 -2.08
N VAL A 118 11.77 6.29 -0.85
CA VAL A 118 12.55 5.93 0.33
C VAL A 118 12.03 4.61 0.91
N PRO A 119 12.77 3.50 0.73
CA PRO A 119 12.42 2.21 1.32
C PRO A 119 12.84 2.14 2.79
N TYR A 120 12.05 1.53 3.68
CA TYR A 120 12.43 1.38 5.09
C TYR A 120 11.85 0.11 5.73
N SER A 121 12.71 -0.65 6.42
CA SER A 121 12.29 -1.91 7.04
C SER A 121 12.27 -1.83 8.56
N ALA A 122 11.37 -2.59 9.17
CA ALA A 122 11.31 -2.80 10.61
C ALA A 122 11.01 -4.28 10.91
N HIS A 123 11.60 -4.81 11.97
CA HIS A 123 11.29 -6.17 12.40
C HIS A 123 9.95 -6.21 13.15
N ILE A 124 9.02 -7.04 12.67
CA ILE A 124 7.73 -7.27 13.34
C ILE A 124 7.73 -8.69 13.91
N PRO A 125 7.88 -8.89 15.24
CA PRO A 125 8.09 -10.21 15.82
C PRO A 125 7.00 -11.25 15.49
N SER A 126 5.75 -10.83 15.39
CA SER A 126 4.63 -11.72 15.05
C SER A 126 4.66 -12.23 13.61
N TYR A 127 5.39 -11.56 12.72
CA TYR A 127 5.53 -11.96 11.32
C TYR A 127 6.77 -12.81 11.08
N ALA A 128 7.62 -12.98 12.11
CA ALA A 128 8.88 -13.72 12.05
C ALA A 128 9.84 -13.25 10.94
N ASP A 129 9.65 -12.03 10.44
CA ASP A 129 10.48 -11.40 9.41
C ASP A 129 10.48 -9.87 9.58
N THR A 130 11.36 -9.19 8.86
CA THR A 130 11.27 -7.74 8.64
C THR A 130 10.15 -7.43 7.66
N TRP A 131 9.24 -6.55 8.08
CA TRP A 131 8.15 -6.05 7.26
C TRP A 131 8.38 -4.58 6.94
N ASP A 132 7.98 -4.19 5.74
CA ASP A 132 8.38 -2.92 5.18
C ASP A 132 7.18 -2.00 4.93
N GLY A 133 7.44 -0.70 5.05
CA GLY A 133 6.65 0.28 4.34
C GLY A 133 7.58 1.04 3.41
N SER A 134 7.09 1.49 2.27
CA SER A 134 7.80 2.47 1.46
C SER A 134 7.11 3.81 1.60
N TRP A 135 7.82 4.86 2.01
CA TRP A 135 7.33 6.24 1.88
C TRP A 135 7.80 6.81 0.54
N TYR A 136 6.92 7.53 -0.10
CA TYR A 136 7.14 8.31 -1.30
C TYR A 136 6.85 9.77 -1.01
N HIS A 137 7.65 10.67 -1.59
CA HIS A 137 7.40 12.10 -1.55
C HIS A 137 7.79 12.76 -2.88
N HIS A 138 7.02 13.78 -3.31
CA HIS A 138 7.39 14.63 -4.44
C HIS A 138 8.71 15.42 -4.26
N SER A 139 9.21 15.53 -3.02
CA SER A 139 10.41 16.28 -2.62
C SER A 139 11.37 15.35 -1.89
N PRO A 140 12.69 15.61 -1.93
CA PRO A 140 13.65 14.79 -1.20
C PRO A 140 13.32 14.84 0.30
N PHE A 141 13.28 13.67 0.94
CA PHE A 141 13.12 13.59 2.39
C PHE A 141 14.47 13.94 3.04
N THR A 142 14.59 15.16 3.53
CA THR A 142 15.84 15.70 4.10
C THR A 142 15.79 15.88 5.61
N LEU A 143 14.81 15.28 6.30
CA LEU A 143 14.68 15.45 7.74
C LEU A 143 15.77 14.68 8.48
N THR A 144 16.46 15.39 9.36
CA THR A 144 17.34 14.80 10.35
C THR A 144 16.53 14.10 11.44
N ALA A 145 17.17 13.19 12.19
CA ALA A 145 16.55 12.55 13.35
C ALA A 145 15.99 13.58 14.34
N ASP A 146 16.77 14.63 14.64
CA ASP A 146 16.37 15.68 15.59
C ASP A 146 15.18 16.49 15.08
N GLU A 147 15.14 16.82 13.77
CA GLU A 147 13.97 17.49 13.18
C GLU A 147 12.72 16.61 13.20
N LEU A 148 12.87 15.29 13.01
CA LEU A 148 11.76 14.35 13.11
C LEU A 148 11.22 14.29 14.54
N ASP A 149 12.09 14.21 15.54
CA ASP A 149 11.72 14.20 16.96
C ASP A 149 11.02 15.51 17.35
N LEU A 150 11.51 16.67 16.88
CA LEU A 150 10.85 17.95 17.08
C LEU A 150 9.44 17.94 16.46
N ARG A 151 9.28 17.45 15.23
CA ARG A 151 7.97 17.36 14.57
C ARG A 151 7.02 16.41 15.29
N ILE A 152 7.50 15.25 15.74
CA ILE A 152 6.72 14.30 16.54
C ILE A 152 6.21 14.99 17.79
N LYS A 153 7.11 15.64 18.55
CA LYS A 153 6.74 16.37 19.77
C LYS A 153 5.72 17.49 19.54
N HIS A 154 5.80 18.16 18.40
CA HIS A 154 4.88 19.26 18.06
C HIS A 154 3.54 18.79 17.51
N ARG A 155 3.45 17.60 16.89
CA ARG A 155 2.28 17.17 16.10
C ARG A 155 1.56 15.96 16.65
N ILE A 156 2.24 15.11 17.43
CA ILE A 156 1.71 13.86 17.96
C ILE A 156 1.50 14.02 19.47
N GLN A 157 0.29 13.70 19.94
CA GLN A 157 -0.01 13.68 21.37
C GLN A 157 0.48 12.38 21.99
N GLY A 158 1.17 12.48 23.12
CA GLY A 158 1.76 11.33 23.81
C GLY A 158 3.13 10.93 23.26
N GLU A 159 3.63 9.78 23.69
CA GLU A 159 4.91 9.23 23.25
C GLU A 159 4.71 8.02 22.34
N ASN A 160 5.41 8.01 21.21
CA ASN A 160 5.47 6.86 20.33
C ASN A 160 6.14 5.68 21.05
N ARG A 161 5.58 4.48 20.91
CA ARG A 161 6.13 3.27 21.54
C ARG A 161 7.29 2.63 20.78
N TYR A 162 7.44 2.95 19.50
CA TYR A 162 8.43 2.35 18.60
C TYR A 162 9.24 3.40 17.83
N LEU A 163 8.57 4.40 17.25
CA LEU A 163 9.20 5.30 16.28
C LEU A 163 9.68 6.61 16.90
N ASP A 164 10.99 6.85 16.82
CA ASP A 164 11.65 8.16 17.00
C ASP A 164 12.54 8.48 15.76
N GLY A 165 13.19 9.64 15.77
CA GLY A 165 14.09 10.12 14.72
C GLY A 165 15.22 9.14 14.37
N LYS A 166 15.85 8.56 15.39
CA LYS A 166 16.95 7.61 15.22
C LYS A 166 16.46 6.29 14.67
N THR A 167 15.31 5.82 15.13
CA THR A 167 14.66 4.59 14.66
C THR A 167 14.30 4.72 13.19
N PHE A 168 13.69 5.82 12.76
CA PHE A 168 13.39 6.04 11.34
C PHE A 168 14.66 6.08 10.48
N THR A 169 15.71 6.77 10.94
CA THR A 169 17.01 6.82 10.24
C THR A 169 17.63 5.43 10.12
N SER A 170 17.52 4.61 11.17
CA SER A 170 17.99 3.22 11.15
C SER A 170 17.17 2.37 10.19
N SER A 171 15.84 2.45 10.22
CA SER A 171 14.94 1.67 9.37
C SER A 171 15.11 1.96 7.89
N SER A 172 15.40 3.21 7.53
CA SER A 172 15.68 3.61 6.14
C SER A 172 17.13 3.30 5.70
N THR A 173 17.97 2.82 6.60
CA THR A 173 19.34 2.37 6.29
C THR A 173 19.40 0.86 6.08
N LEU A 174 19.05 0.42 4.87
CA LEU A 174 18.99 -1.00 4.53
C LEU A 174 20.38 -1.66 4.44
N SER A 175 20.41 -2.98 4.66
CA SER A 175 21.63 -3.78 4.55
C SER A 175 22.23 -3.72 3.13
N LYS A 176 23.54 -3.98 3.00
CA LYS A 176 24.23 -3.93 1.70
C LYS A 176 23.61 -4.84 0.64
N ALA A 177 23.18 -6.04 1.04
CA ALA A 177 22.60 -7.01 0.10
C ALA A 177 21.23 -6.54 -0.39
N VAL A 178 20.36 -6.08 0.52
CA VAL A 178 19.04 -5.54 0.17
C VAL A 178 19.19 -4.31 -0.72
N ARG A 179 20.05 -3.35 -0.38
CA ARG A 179 20.31 -2.16 -1.23
C ARG A 179 20.74 -2.54 -2.65
N LYS A 180 21.69 -3.48 -2.78
CA LYS A 180 22.12 -3.96 -4.10
C LYS A 180 20.99 -4.62 -4.88
N SER A 181 20.12 -5.37 -4.21
CA SER A 181 18.98 -6.00 -4.86
C SER A 181 17.99 -4.95 -5.37
N LEU A 182 17.64 -3.98 -4.54
CA LEU A 182 16.76 -2.85 -4.91
C LEU A 182 17.33 -2.01 -6.06
N ASP A 183 18.65 -1.77 -6.07
CA ASP A 183 19.31 -1.00 -7.13
C ASP A 183 19.34 -1.74 -8.48
N ASN A 184 19.37 -3.08 -8.45
CA ASN A 184 19.44 -3.94 -9.64
C ASN A 184 18.09 -4.53 -10.07
N GLU A 185 17.01 -4.27 -9.33
CA GLU A 185 15.68 -4.76 -9.68
C GLU A 185 15.20 -4.10 -10.99
N THR A 186 14.64 -4.92 -11.87
CA THR A 186 14.16 -4.48 -13.20
C THR A 186 12.68 -4.73 -13.38
N HIS A 187 12.07 -5.54 -12.51
CA HIS A 187 10.67 -5.86 -12.61
C HIS A 187 9.80 -4.66 -12.21
N VAL A 188 8.77 -4.44 -13.02
CA VAL A 188 7.80 -3.36 -12.85
C VAL A 188 6.42 -4.01 -12.94
N TYR A 189 5.61 -3.81 -11.91
CA TYR A 189 4.23 -4.30 -11.96
C TYR A 189 3.45 -3.54 -13.01
N THR A 190 2.93 -4.30 -13.96
CA THR A 190 2.03 -3.85 -15.02
C THR A 190 0.87 -4.82 -15.09
N GLU A 191 -0.21 -4.43 -15.74
CA GLU A 191 -1.44 -5.20 -15.86
C GLU A 191 -1.23 -6.59 -16.47
N GLY A 192 -0.11 -6.81 -17.19
CA GLY A 192 0.20 -8.08 -17.86
C GLY A 192 1.44 -8.84 -17.36
N ASN A 193 2.08 -8.45 -16.25
CA ASN A 193 3.34 -9.08 -15.79
C ASN A 193 3.39 -9.28 -14.27
N ALA A 194 2.49 -10.09 -13.73
CA ALA A 194 2.45 -10.35 -12.29
C ALA A 194 3.46 -11.44 -11.87
N ARG A 195 3.95 -11.36 -10.63
CA ARG A 195 4.80 -12.41 -10.01
C ARG A 195 3.95 -13.28 -9.09
N PHE A 196 4.18 -14.59 -9.11
CA PHE A 196 3.55 -15.56 -8.22
C PHE A 196 4.19 -15.50 -6.82
N ILE A 197 3.37 -15.37 -5.78
CA ILE A 197 3.72 -15.73 -4.40
C ILE A 197 2.61 -16.61 -3.86
N TYR A 198 2.99 -17.76 -3.30
CA TYR A 198 2.03 -18.68 -2.67
C TYR A 198 1.68 -18.19 -1.27
N GLY A 199 0.40 -17.99 -0.98
CA GLY A 199 -0.08 -17.70 0.37
C GLY A 199 -1.57 -17.99 0.56
N HIS A 200 -1.92 -18.66 1.65
CA HIS A 200 -3.29 -18.86 2.13
C HIS A 200 -3.48 -18.09 3.44
N GLY A 201 -4.18 -16.96 3.38
CA GLY A 201 -4.52 -16.14 4.54
C GLY A 201 -6.03 -16.05 4.76
N SER A 202 -6.48 -16.05 6.02
CA SER A 202 -7.85 -15.73 6.44
C SER A 202 -7.78 -14.62 7.48
N ALA A 203 -8.50 -13.51 7.24
CA ALA A 203 -8.43 -12.30 8.05
C ALA A 203 -9.49 -12.27 9.18
N TYR A 204 -9.12 -11.71 10.34
CA TYR A 204 -10.00 -11.34 11.46
C TYR A 204 -9.77 -9.87 11.85
N LYS A 205 -10.83 -9.18 12.28
CA LYS A 205 -10.91 -7.72 12.50
C LYS A 205 -10.44 -7.27 13.90
N GLN A 206 -9.73 -6.15 13.97
CA GLN A 206 -9.70 -5.23 15.13
C GLN A 206 -9.56 -3.76 14.68
N GLN A 207 -10.18 -2.83 15.41
CA GLN A 207 -10.17 -1.37 15.17
C GLN A 207 -9.36 -0.63 16.26
N GLN A 208 -8.65 0.44 15.88
CA GLN A 208 -8.11 1.47 16.79
C GLN A 208 -8.20 2.87 16.13
N HIS A 209 -8.37 3.92 16.95
CA HIS A 209 -8.56 5.33 16.53
C HIS A 209 -7.33 6.22 16.82
N TYR A 210 -7.06 7.21 15.95
CA TYR A 210 -6.12 8.31 16.16
C TYR A 210 -6.57 9.60 15.45
N LYS A 211 -6.18 10.78 15.97
CA LYS A 211 -6.43 12.10 15.38
C LYS A 211 -5.27 12.60 14.53
N SER A 212 -5.53 13.26 13.40
CA SER A 212 -4.52 13.92 12.56
C SER A 212 -5.02 15.25 11.97
N THR A 213 -4.11 16.18 11.68
CA THR A 213 -4.38 17.44 10.96
C THR A 213 -3.74 17.39 9.56
N GLY A 214 -4.55 17.16 8.52
CA GLY A 214 -4.17 17.17 7.09
C GLY A 214 -5.12 16.31 6.25
N ASN A 215 -5.31 16.56 4.95
CA ASN A 215 -6.19 15.71 4.13
C ASN A 215 -5.49 14.38 3.83
N VAL A 216 -5.82 13.33 4.59
CA VAL A 216 -5.27 11.97 4.44
C VAL A 216 -6.30 11.05 3.81
N ALA A 217 -5.87 10.22 2.84
CA ALA A 217 -6.61 9.07 2.36
C ALA A 217 -5.94 7.76 2.80
N LEU A 218 -6.72 6.77 3.21
CA LEU A 218 -6.27 5.41 3.54
C LEU A 218 -6.95 4.40 2.61
N ILE A 219 -6.17 3.61 1.88
CA ILE A 219 -6.62 2.54 0.99
C ILE A 219 -6.43 1.20 1.70
N GLN A 220 -7.51 0.49 2.02
CA GLN A 220 -7.50 -0.81 2.69
C GLN A 220 -8.38 -1.86 1.97
N GLU A 221 -7.99 -3.13 2.07
CA GLU A 221 -8.81 -4.29 1.68
C GLU A 221 -9.86 -4.61 2.77
N LYS A 222 -11.04 -5.12 2.38
CA LYS A 222 -12.12 -5.50 3.31
C LYS A 222 -12.21 -6.99 3.56
#